data_AF-A0A0L0RYX0-F1
#
_entry.id   AF-A0A0L0RYX0-F1
#
_cell.length_a   1.000
_cell.length_b   1.000
_cell.length_c   1.000
_cell.angle_alpha   90.00
_cell.angle_beta   90.00
_cell.angle_gamma   90.00
#
_symmetry.space_group_name_H-M   'P 1'
#
loop_
_entity.id
_entity.type
_entity.pdbx_description
1 polymer ?
#
loop_
_entity_poly.entity_id
_entity_poly.type
_entity_poly.pdbx_seq_one_letter_code
_entity_poly.pdbx_strand_id
1 'polypeptide(L)'
;MATQSTSPAPGAFTLPPIHRGSISAGTGGASNGSGGTLRSRTPNAAAAATAGPPPPASSASPAPADMPSLTDVHAQRILAVLNEAIGKLETLFSLPPVVDRRAVNMLGKEVATEIDNYNTFKRTLDATRLDLFKQLLVSTKLLTLEKLTRSAHDEECKKLELAKVVEREKKARAEVENVKLLLDKAKRERVAEISAKNEVIRKLKDELKDIKQSAEDVARKLEQRTKAKEEGEHTQFSERELVLQTEIKALQAQLATQLAAHKEEELALRKRKFKVESEVDAWIQKYDQDMDEKQSELDDITAIYTEEKAQLDDLQQRYEELERESKRLQDERQRMEAIRAMQEAERQRKAKCATLIQATWRGFRIRKMLKEQKEKKKKGGKSGKKKKK
;
A
#
# COMPACT_ATOMS: atom_id res chain seq x y z
N MET A 1 -38.76 19.25 -35.83
CA MET A 1 -37.95 18.18 -36.47
C MET A 1 -36.47 18.49 -36.26
N ALA A 2 -35.60 17.48 -36.40
CA ALA A 2 -34.13 17.60 -36.50
C ALA A 2 -33.41 18.40 -35.39
N THR A 3 -33.16 17.75 -34.25
CA THR A 3 -32.10 18.16 -33.31
C THR A 3 -30.73 17.76 -33.84
N GLN A 4 -29.75 18.66 -33.87
CA GLN A 4 -28.34 18.28 -34.00
C GLN A 4 -27.73 18.12 -32.60
N SER A 5 -27.14 16.95 -32.32
CA SER A 5 -26.33 16.71 -31.14
C SER A 5 -24.89 16.40 -31.54
N THR A 6 -23.95 17.13 -30.97
CA THR A 6 -22.51 16.91 -31.15
C THR A 6 -21.85 17.08 -29.79
N SER A 7 -21.31 15.99 -29.23
CA SER A 7 -20.57 16.00 -27.97
C SER A 7 -19.29 15.16 -28.13
N PRO A 8 -18.10 15.70 -27.84
CA PRO A 8 -16.84 14.99 -28.04
C PRO A 8 -16.56 14.01 -26.89
N ALA A 9 -15.99 12.85 -27.21
CA ALA A 9 -15.53 11.88 -26.21
C ALA A 9 -14.18 12.29 -25.59
N PRO A 10 -14.04 12.33 -24.25
CA PRO A 10 -12.78 12.70 -23.60
C PRO A 10 -11.91 11.48 -23.24
N GLY A 11 -10.64 11.54 -23.64
CA GLY A 11 -9.49 11.06 -22.84
C GLY A 11 -9.40 9.58 -22.47
N ALA A 12 -8.81 8.77 -23.36
CA ALA A 12 -8.19 7.51 -22.93
C ALA A 12 -6.91 7.81 -22.12
N PHE A 13 -6.91 7.54 -20.81
CA PHE A 13 -5.74 7.68 -19.95
C PHE A 13 -4.72 6.56 -20.20
N THR A 14 -3.68 6.84 -20.97
CA THR A 14 -2.51 5.95 -21.12
C THR A 14 -1.52 6.17 -19.98
N LEU A 15 -1.35 5.14 -19.14
CA LEU A 15 -0.31 5.14 -18.10
C LEU A 15 1.08 4.96 -18.73
N PRO A 16 2.12 5.69 -18.27
CA PRO A 16 3.49 5.49 -18.74
C PRO A 16 4.07 4.17 -18.23
N PRO A 17 4.98 3.52 -19.00
CA PRO A 17 5.55 2.23 -18.61
C PRO A 17 6.52 2.36 -17.42
N ILE A 18 6.37 1.48 -16.43
CA ILE A 18 7.29 1.38 -15.30
C ILE A 18 8.63 0.79 -15.78
N HIS A 19 9.69 1.60 -15.76
CA HIS A 19 11.04 1.13 -16.04
C HIS A 19 11.48 0.07 -15.02
N ARG A 20 11.65 -1.18 -15.47
CA ARG A 20 12.43 -2.17 -14.73
C ARG A 20 13.90 -1.74 -14.70
N GLY A 21 14.43 -1.48 -13.51
CA GLY A 21 15.86 -1.24 -13.32
C GLY A 21 16.66 -2.50 -13.65
N SER A 22 17.45 -2.45 -14.72
CA SER A 22 18.43 -3.50 -15.04
C SER A 22 19.67 -3.33 -14.16
N ILE A 23 20.08 -4.38 -13.47
CA ILE A 23 21.35 -4.40 -12.70
C ILE A 23 22.41 -5.08 -13.58
N SER A 24 23.06 -4.29 -14.43
CA SER A 24 24.22 -4.74 -15.22
C SER A 24 25.51 -4.63 -14.40
N ALA A 25 26.31 -5.70 -14.37
CA ALA A 25 27.67 -5.63 -13.85
C ALA A 25 28.55 -4.72 -14.72
N GLY A 26 29.44 -3.94 -14.10
CA GLY A 26 30.37 -3.04 -14.79
C GLY A 26 31.66 -2.86 -13.99
N THR A 27 32.81 -2.98 -14.66
CA THR A 27 34.14 -3.09 -14.03
C THR A 27 34.99 -1.82 -14.20
N GLY A 28 35.69 -1.42 -13.12
CA GLY A 28 36.78 -0.44 -13.13
C GLY A 28 36.35 1.04 -13.00
N GLY A 29 37.22 1.95 -12.56
CA GLY A 29 38.57 1.76 -12.00
C GLY A 29 39.39 3.07 -11.95
N ALA A 30 40.33 3.18 -10.99
CA ALA A 30 41.20 4.36 -10.72
C ALA A 30 40.44 5.65 -10.29
N SER A 31 41.01 6.64 -9.59
CA SER A 31 42.19 6.80 -8.70
C SER A 31 41.88 8.01 -7.75
N ASN A 32 42.67 8.50 -6.77
CA ASN A 32 44.12 8.53 -6.59
C ASN A 32 44.52 9.01 -5.16
N GLY A 33 45.63 8.51 -4.60
CA GLY A 33 46.44 9.11 -3.49
C GLY A 33 45.78 9.41 -2.11
N SER A 34 46.50 9.60 -1.00
CA SER A 34 47.91 9.40 -0.60
C SER A 34 47.98 9.45 0.94
N GLY A 35 48.88 8.80 1.70
CA GLY A 35 49.94 7.85 1.36
C GLY A 35 50.91 7.61 2.54
N GLY A 36 51.85 6.67 2.39
CA GLY A 36 53.03 6.48 3.26
C GLY A 36 52.82 5.69 4.57
N THR A 37 53.86 5.11 5.22
CA THR A 37 55.25 4.78 4.82
C THR A 37 55.75 3.74 5.86
N LEU A 38 56.35 2.58 5.57
CA LEU A 38 57.72 2.28 5.09
C LEU A 38 57.83 0.75 4.88
N ARG A 39 58.18 0.29 3.67
CA ARG A 39 59.46 -0.33 3.26
C ARG A 39 59.82 -1.74 3.79
N SER A 40 60.12 -2.61 2.82
CA SER A 40 60.78 -3.93 2.93
C SER A 40 62.31 -3.77 3.19
N ARG A 41 63.13 -4.81 3.42
CA ARG A 41 63.46 -5.93 2.49
C ARG A 41 64.41 -6.94 3.15
N THR A 42 64.42 -8.19 2.68
CA THR A 42 65.56 -9.13 2.75
C THR A 42 66.61 -8.76 1.67
N PRO A 43 67.84 -9.36 1.54
CA PRO A 43 68.30 -10.65 2.09
C PRO A 43 69.81 -10.78 2.50
N ASN A 44 70.17 -12.02 2.90
CA ASN A 44 71.42 -12.74 2.59
C ASN A 44 72.70 -12.60 3.49
N ALA A 45 73.27 -13.79 3.77
CA ALA A 45 74.69 -14.19 3.96
C ALA A 45 75.70 -13.51 4.95
N ALA A 46 76.37 -14.42 5.70
CA ALA A 46 77.82 -14.51 5.96
C ALA A 46 78.49 -13.93 7.25
N ALA A 47 79.12 -14.88 7.98
CA ALA A 47 80.47 -14.85 8.59
C ALA A 47 80.75 -14.25 9.99
N ALA A 48 81.84 -14.78 10.61
CA ALA A 48 82.48 -14.47 11.91
C ALA A 48 81.61 -14.72 13.19
N ALA A 49 81.91 -15.71 14.04
CA ALA A 49 83.00 -15.77 15.06
C ALA A 49 82.74 -14.83 16.26
N THR A 50 82.89 -15.23 17.54
CA THR A 50 83.98 -16.02 18.14
C THR A 50 83.62 -16.81 19.43
N ALA A 51 84.44 -17.83 19.73
CA ALA A 51 84.85 -18.31 21.08
C ALA A 51 83.85 -19.02 22.03
N GLY A 52 84.37 -20.05 22.73
CA GLY A 52 83.70 -20.78 23.82
C GLY A 52 83.99 -20.19 25.20
N PRO A 53 83.82 -20.98 26.29
CA PRO A 53 84.93 -21.89 26.66
C PRO A 53 84.40 -23.31 27.04
N PRO A 54 85.07 -24.18 27.83
CA PRO A 54 85.49 -25.49 27.29
C PRO A 54 84.92 -26.72 28.03
N PRO A 55 85.09 -27.94 27.48
CA PRO A 55 84.80 -29.18 28.19
C PRO A 55 85.93 -29.58 29.16
N PRO A 56 85.63 -30.11 30.37
CA PRO A 56 86.57 -30.98 31.08
C PRO A 56 86.62 -32.33 30.33
N ALA A 57 87.75 -32.80 29.80
CA ALA A 57 89.08 -33.00 30.38
C ALA A 57 89.15 -34.23 31.32
N SER A 58 89.36 -35.38 30.70
CA SER A 58 90.22 -36.49 31.17
C SER A 58 90.50 -36.63 32.67
N SER A 59 89.74 -37.50 33.33
CA SER A 59 90.33 -38.50 34.25
C SER A 59 90.27 -39.86 33.52
N ALA A 60 91.38 -40.32 32.97
CA ALA A 60 92.43 -41.07 33.68
C ALA A 60 91.97 -42.49 34.06
N SER A 61 92.74 -43.48 33.58
CA SER A 61 92.63 -44.89 33.96
C SER A 61 92.67 -45.09 35.48
N PRO A 62 92.09 -46.19 35.98
CA PRO A 62 92.95 -47.35 36.19
C PRO A 62 92.81 -48.39 35.07
N ALA A 63 93.98 -48.79 34.55
CA ALA A 63 94.19 -50.08 33.91
C ALA A 63 93.92 -51.19 34.95
N PRO A 64 93.84 -52.49 34.60
CA PRO A 64 93.37 -53.49 35.55
C PRO A 64 94.23 -53.48 36.82
N ALA A 65 93.56 -53.66 37.96
CA ALA A 65 94.29 -54.14 39.12
C ALA A 65 94.84 -55.52 38.73
N ASP A 66 96.16 -55.60 38.57
CA ASP A 66 96.90 -56.86 38.56
C ASP A 66 96.76 -57.48 39.95
N MET A 67 95.59 -58.08 40.19
CA MET A 67 95.45 -59.18 41.13
C MET A 67 96.56 -60.15 40.75
N PRO A 68 97.57 -60.38 41.60
CA PRO A 68 98.79 -61.08 41.22
C PRO A 68 98.36 -62.42 40.63
N SER A 69 98.68 -62.62 39.33
CA SER A 69 98.16 -63.75 38.57
C SER A 69 98.43 -65.00 39.39
N LEU A 70 97.35 -65.63 39.85
CA LEU A 70 97.42 -66.55 40.97
C LEU A 70 98.13 -67.79 40.47
N THR A 71 99.47 -67.79 40.58
CA THR A 71 100.36 -68.73 39.90
C THR A 71 99.87 -70.14 40.14
N ASP A 72 100.09 -71.06 39.21
CA ASP A 72 99.50 -72.41 39.32
C ASP A 72 99.75 -73.03 40.72
N VAL A 73 100.94 -72.80 41.31
CA VAL A 73 101.26 -73.11 42.72
C VAL A 73 100.35 -72.43 43.76
N HIS A 74 100.05 -71.15 43.63
CA HIS A 74 99.13 -70.41 44.51
C HIS A 74 97.66 -70.79 44.28
N ALA A 75 97.26 -71.03 43.02
CA ALA A 75 95.91 -71.48 42.65
C ALA A 75 95.62 -72.90 43.17
N GLN A 76 96.57 -73.81 42.95
CA GLN A 76 96.58 -75.14 43.55
C GLN A 76 96.65 -75.07 45.08
N ARG A 77 97.37 -74.11 45.69
CA ARG A 77 97.32 -73.89 47.15
C ARG A 77 95.95 -73.45 47.64
N ILE A 78 95.24 -72.53 46.96
CA ILE A 78 93.87 -72.17 47.37
C ILE A 78 92.91 -73.35 47.17
N LEU A 79 93.01 -74.09 46.07
CA LEU A 79 92.22 -75.32 45.86
C LEU A 79 92.56 -76.41 46.89
N ALA A 80 93.82 -76.56 47.26
CA ALA A 80 94.28 -77.50 48.29
C ALA A 80 93.77 -77.08 49.67
N VAL A 81 93.89 -75.81 50.06
CA VAL A 81 93.34 -75.28 51.33
C VAL A 81 91.81 -75.40 51.36
N LEU A 82 91.10 -75.22 50.24
CA LEU A 82 89.65 -75.47 50.17
C LEU A 82 89.32 -76.96 50.30
N ASN A 83 90.04 -77.85 49.62
CA ASN A 83 89.87 -79.31 49.76
C ASN A 83 90.22 -79.78 51.18
N GLU A 84 91.26 -79.23 51.78
CA GLU A 84 91.73 -79.51 53.14
C GLU A 84 90.75 -78.97 54.18
N ALA A 85 90.16 -77.78 53.97
CA ALA A 85 89.10 -77.24 54.81
C ALA A 85 87.82 -78.09 54.73
N ILE A 86 87.43 -78.54 53.53
CA ILE A 86 86.31 -79.47 53.32
C ILE A 86 86.59 -80.80 54.06
N GLY A 87 87.78 -81.40 53.86
CA GLY A 87 88.17 -82.65 54.53
C GLY A 87 88.33 -82.53 56.06
N LYS A 88 88.81 -81.38 56.55
CA LYS A 88 88.87 -81.06 57.99
C LYS A 88 87.48 -80.89 58.59
N LEU A 89 86.54 -80.28 57.86
CA LEU A 89 85.14 -80.23 58.28
C LEU A 89 84.51 -81.63 58.26
N GLU A 90 84.78 -82.45 57.25
CA GLU A 90 84.25 -83.82 57.18
C GLU A 90 84.78 -84.72 58.30
N THR A 91 86.04 -84.57 58.68
CA THR A 91 86.65 -85.33 59.80
C THR A 91 86.26 -84.78 61.18
N LEU A 92 86.21 -83.46 61.38
CA LEU A 92 85.69 -82.87 62.63
C LEU A 92 84.21 -83.20 62.86
N PHE A 93 83.42 -83.36 61.80
CA PHE A 93 82.01 -83.72 61.92
C PHE A 93 81.73 -85.23 61.98
N SER A 94 82.61 -86.11 61.49
CA SER A 94 82.46 -87.57 61.66
C SER A 94 82.83 -88.09 63.06
N LEU A 95 83.69 -87.39 63.82
CA LEU A 95 84.03 -87.72 65.20
C LEU A 95 82.80 -87.68 66.14
N PRO A 96 82.44 -88.75 66.87
CA PRO A 96 81.32 -88.70 67.83
C PRO A 96 81.57 -87.69 68.97
N PRO A 97 80.53 -87.05 69.53
CA PRO A 97 80.67 -86.28 70.77
C PRO A 97 81.10 -87.22 71.91
N VAL A 98 82.14 -86.85 72.66
CA VAL A 98 82.66 -87.70 73.74
C VAL A 98 81.78 -87.54 74.97
N VAL A 99 81.00 -88.59 75.29
CA VAL A 99 80.07 -88.61 76.42
C VAL A 99 80.52 -89.61 77.49
N ASP A 100 81.68 -89.35 78.12
CA ASP A 100 82.06 -90.04 79.35
C ASP A 100 82.56 -89.06 80.43
N ARG A 101 81.70 -88.82 81.43
CA ARG A 101 81.98 -87.97 82.60
C ARG A 101 83.07 -88.53 83.53
N ARG A 102 83.48 -89.80 83.40
CA ARG A 102 84.66 -90.34 84.10
C ARG A 102 85.97 -89.94 83.41
N ALA A 103 86.03 -89.95 82.09
CA ALA A 103 87.23 -89.58 81.34
C ALA A 103 87.58 -88.10 81.50
N VAL A 104 86.57 -87.22 81.45
CA VAL A 104 86.74 -85.75 81.59
C VAL A 104 87.39 -85.34 82.92
N ASN A 105 87.21 -86.12 83.99
CA ASN A 105 87.82 -85.85 85.29
C ASN A 105 89.26 -86.39 85.44
N MET A 106 89.76 -87.20 84.50
CA MET A 106 91.16 -87.68 84.47
C MET A 106 92.02 -86.93 83.45
N LEU A 107 91.40 -86.11 82.60
CA LEU A 107 92.07 -85.19 81.69
C LEU A 107 92.22 -83.82 82.38
N GLY A 108 93.31 -83.11 82.10
CA GLY A 108 93.55 -81.79 82.69
C GLY A 108 92.45 -80.79 82.33
N LYS A 109 92.17 -79.82 83.21
CA LYS A 109 91.03 -78.88 83.08
C LYS A 109 90.93 -78.21 81.70
N GLU A 110 92.07 -77.87 81.09
CA GLU A 110 92.15 -77.24 79.76
C GLU A 110 91.60 -78.16 78.65
N VAL A 111 91.95 -79.45 78.70
CA VAL A 111 91.46 -80.47 77.76
C VAL A 111 89.97 -80.74 78.01
N ALA A 112 89.54 -80.76 79.28
CA ALA A 112 88.13 -80.87 79.64
C ALA A 112 87.30 -79.69 79.09
N THR A 113 87.76 -78.45 79.25
CA THR A 113 87.08 -77.27 78.70
C THR A 113 87.02 -77.31 77.18
N GLU A 114 88.06 -77.78 76.49
CA GLU A 114 88.05 -77.80 75.02
C GLU A 114 87.18 -78.93 74.44
N ILE A 115 87.04 -80.05 75.16
CA ILE A 115 86.05 -81.09 74.86
C ILE A 115 84.62 -80.57 75.06
N ASP A 116 84.35 -79.81 76.14
CA ASP A 116 83.02 -79.21 76.35
C ASP A 116 82.73 -78.04 75.38
N ASN A 117 83.74 -77.27 74.97
CA ASN A 117 83.63 -76.29 73.88
C ASN A 117 83.27 -76.99 72.56
N TYR A 118 83.97 -78.06 72.19
CA TYR A 118 83.67 -78.87 71.01
C TYR A 118 82.26 -79.49 71.06
N ASN A 119 81.89 -80.10 72.19
CA ASN A 119 80.56 -80.68 72.40
C ASN A 119 79.45 -79.61 72.34
N THR A 120 79.72 -78.38 72.79
CA THR A 120 78.77 -77.26 72.71
C THR A 120 78.64 -76.74 71.28
N PHE A 121 79.77 -76.45 70.61
CA PHE A 121 79.81 -76.03 69.21
C PHE A 121 79.07 -77.03 68.31
N LYS A 122 79.31 -78.33 68.50
CA LYS A 122 78.68 -79.42 67.74
C LYS A 122 77.20 -79.64 68.06
N ARG A 123 76.69 -79.14 69.19
CA ARG A 123 75.24 -79.07 69.49
C ARG A 123 74.58 -77.82 68.90
N THR A 124 75.32 -76.73 68.74
CA THR A 124 74.80 -75.47 68.17
C THR A 124 74.81 -75.40 66.64
N LEU A 125 75.48 -76.34 65.96
CA LEU A 125 75.58 -76.34 64.50
C LEU A 125 74.61 -77.34 63.86
N ASP A 126 73.46 -76.85 63.40
CA ASP A 126 72.46 -77.65 62.71
C ASP A 126 73.01 -78.29 61.42
N ALA A 127 72.64 -79.54 61.14
CA ALA A 127 73.09 -80.25 59.94
C ALA A 127 72.75 -79.51 58.63
N THR A 128 71.62 -78.78 58.60
CA THR A 128 71.22 -77.94 57.46
C THR A 128 72.12 -76.72 57.25
N ARG A 129 72.66 -76.14 58.32
CA ARG A 129 73.65 -75.04 58.24
C ARG A 129 75.01 -75.55 57.77
N LEU A 130 75.41 -76.73 58.22
CA LEU A 130 76.61 -77.40 57.73
C LEU A 130 76.50 -77.72 56.23
N ASP A 131 75.36 -78.22 55.77
CA ASP A 131 75.15 -78.57 54.36
C ASP A 131 75.07 -77.32 53.46
N LEU A 132 74.42 -76.25 53.91
CA LEU A 132 74.46 -74.94 53.23
C LEU A 132 75.91 -74.41 53.13
N PHE A 133 76.73 -74.56 54.18
CA PHE A 133 78.13 -74.15 54.15
C PHE A 133 78.98 -75.03 53.23
N LYS A 134 78.74 -76.35 53.19
CA LYS A 134 79.33 -77.25 52.18
C LYS A 134 78.94 -76.83 50.77
N GLN A 135 77.67 -76.55 50.52
CA GLN A 135 77.17 -76.12 49.21
C GLN A 135 77.75 -74.76 48.80
N LEU A 136 77.95 -73.84 49.75
CA LEU A 136 78.67 -72.58 49.54
C LEU A 136 80.14 -72.82 49.17
N LEU A 137 80.85 -73.71 49.88
CA LEU A 137 82.24 -74.05 49.57
C LEU A 137 82.38 -74.77 48.22
N VAL A 138 81.46 -75.66 47.86
CA VAL A 138 81.43 -76.34 46.56
C VAL A 138 81.09 -75.37 45.43
N SER A 139 80.09 -74.50 45.62
CA SER A 139 79.77 -73.42 44.67
C SER A 139 80.95 -72.47 44.48
N THR A 140 81.60 -72.07 45.57
CA THR A 140 82.82 -71.25 45.54
C THR A 140 83.92 -71.98 44.76
N LYS A 141 84.19 -73.26 45.07
CA LYS A 141 85.20 -74.09 44.37
C LYS A 141 84.90 -74.21 42.86
N LEU A 142 83.64 -74.38 42.46
CA LEU A 142 83.24 -74.39 41.05
C LEU A 142 83.46 -73.03 40.38
N LEU A 143 83.13 -71.93 41.06
CA LEU A 143 83.40 -70.56 40.59
C LEU A 143 84.90 -70.22 40.54
N THR A 144 85.74 -70.77 41.43
CA THR A 144 87.20 -70.64 41.32
C THR A 144 87.71 -71.46 40.15
N LEU A 145 87.21 -72.69 39.96
CA LEU A 145 87.61 -73.54 38.83
C LEU A 145 87.21 -72.94 37.49
N GLU A 146 85.99 -72.40 37.31
CA GLU A 146 85.58 -71.73 36.06
C GLU A 146 86.41 -70.47 35.75
N LYS A 147 87.01 -69.84 36.76
CA LYS A 147 87.95 -68.73 36.58
C LYS A 147 89.39 -69.18 36.32
N LEU A 148 89.80 -70.34 36.85
CA LEU A 148 91.14 -70.92 36.67
C LEU A 148 91.30 -71.66 35.33
N THR A 149 90.28 -72.37 34.86
CA THR A 149 90.32 -73.15 33.60
C THR A 149 90.12 -72.30 32.35
N ARG A 150 89.87 -71.00 32.52
CA ARG A 150 89.51 -70.06 31.47
C ARG A 150 90.74 -69.22 31.11
N SER A 151 91.09 -69.15 29.82
CA SER A 151 92.25 -68.38 29.39
C SER A 151 92.08 -66.90 29.70
N ALA A 152 93.18 -66.17 29.90
CA ALA A 152 93.16 -64.70 29.93
C ALA A 152 92.53 -64.10 28.66
N HIS A 153 92.60 -64.82 27.53
CA HIS A 153 91.89 -64.46 26.30
C HIS A 153 90.35 -64.63 26.43
N ASP A 154 89.88 -65.72 27.03
CA ASP A 154 88.45 -65.99 27.26
C ASP A 154 87.86 -65.10 28.36
N GLU A 155 88.68 -64.71 29.34
CA GLU A 155 88.42 -63.63 30.29
C GLU A 155 88.09 -62.34 29.54
N GLU A 156 89.00 -61.87 28.69
CA GLU A 156 88.85 -60.63 27.94
C GLU A 156 87.74 -60.69 26.88
N CYS A 157 87.53 -61.84 26.22
CA CYS A 157 86.44 -62.02 25.26
C CYS A 157 85.06 -61.84 25.89
N LYS A 158 84.73 -62.52 27.01
CA LYS A 158 83.42 -62.27 27.66
C LYS A 158 83.35 -60.86 28.30
N LYS A 159 84.46 -60.23 28.71
CA LYS A 159 84.45 -58.80 29.12
C LYS A 159 84.03 -57.90 27.96
N LEU A 160 84.59 -58.11 26.77
CA LEU A 160 84.24 -57.38 25.55
C LEU A 160 82.80 -57.66 25.11
N GLU A 161 82.29 -58.88 25.28
CA GLU A 161 80.87 -59.20 25.04
C GLU A 161 79.94 -58.49 26.03
N LEU A 162 80.25 -58.51 27.33
CA LEU A 162 79.51 -57.79 28.36
C LEU A 162 79.54 -56.28 28.10
N ALA A 163 80.68 -55.70 27.73
CA ALA A 163 80.78 -54.30 27.33
C ALA A 163 79.90 -53.99 26.10
N LYS A 164 79.90 -54.86 25.07
CA LYS A 164 79.00 -54.75 23.91
C LYS A 164 77.52 -54.89 24.29
N VAL A 165 77.18 -55.67 25.31
CA VAL A 165 75.80 -55.80 25.85
C VAL A 165 75.41 -54.53 26.60
N VAL A 166 76.26 -54.03 27.51
CA VAL A 166 76.03 -52.80 28.28
C VAL A 166 75.91 -51.58 27.37
N GLU A 167 76.72 -51.46 26.31
CA GLU A 167 76.58 -50.36 25.34
C GLU A 167 75.30 -50.48 24.49
N ARG A 168 74.85 -51.70 24.16
CA ARG A 168 73.53 -51.91 23.54
C ARG A 168 72.39 -51.57 24.50
N GLU A 169 72.52 -51.90 25.78
CA GLU A 169 71.54 -51.58 26.81
C GLU A 169 71.45 -50.07 27.06
N LYS A 170 72.58 -49.37 27.17
CA LYS A 170 72.63 -47.89 27.28
C LYS A 170 71.94 -47.23 26.08
N LYS A 171 72.21 -47.69 24.86
CA LYS A 171 71.58 -47.17 23.64
C LYS A 171 70.07 -47.44 23.64
N ALA A 172 69.63 -48.66 23.92
CA ALA A 172 68.22 -48.99 24.06
C ALA A 172 67.51 -48.18 25.15
N ARG A 173 68.16 -47.94 26.30
CA ARG A 173 67.65 -47.06 27.38
C ARG A 173 67.52 -45.60 26.91
N ALA A 174 68.53 -45.07 26.21
CA ALA A 174 68.50 -43.71 25.67
C ALA A 174 67.45 -43.54 24.56
N GLU A 175 67.28 -44.54 23.70
CA GLU A 175 66.22 -44.61 22.69
C GLU A 175 64.83 -44.66 23.35
N VAL A 176 64.65 -45.48 24.40
CA VAL A 176 63.41 -45.52 25.20
C VAL A 176 63.10 -44.18 25.87
N GLU A 177 64.08 -43.50 26.47
CA GLU A 177 63.85 -42.16 27.05
C GLU A 177 63.53 -41.11 25.97
N ASN A 178 64.21 -41.14 24.82
CA ASN A 178 63.90 -40.25 23.71
C ASN A 178 62.47 -40.50 23.17
N VAL A 179 62.06 -41.77 23.02
CA VAL A 179 60.70 -42.15 22.60
C VAL A 179 59.66 -41.73 23.65
N LYS A 180 59.94 -41.84 24.96
CA LYS A 180 59.07 -41.30 26.02
C LYS A 180 58.93 -39.78 25.91
N LEU A 181 60.04 -39.05 25.75
CA LEU A 181 60.04 -37.59 25.62
C LEU A 181 59.26 -37.12 24.39
N LEU A 182 59.43 -37.80 23.25
CA LEU A 182 58.67 -37.55 22.02
C LEU A 182 57.18 -37.87 22.19
N LEU A 183 56.85 -38.99 22.84
CA LEU A 183 55.47 -39.38 23.15
C LEU A 183 54.79 -38.36 24.07
N ASP A 184 55.47 -37.90 25.13
CA ASP A 184 54.91 -36.92 26.06
C ASP A 184 54.89 -35.51 25.49
N LYS A 185 55.77 -35.18 24.55
CA LYS A 185 55.66 -33.97 23.71
C LYS A 185 54.41 -34.05 22.83
N ALA A 186 54.24 -35.14 22.07
CA ALA A 186 53.08 -35.33 21.19
C ALA A 186 51.74 -35.37 21.96
N LYS A 187 51.71 -35.95 23.18
CA LYS A 187 50.55 -35.86 24.08
C LYS A 187 50.21 -34.41 24.43
N ARG A 188 51.21 -33.61 24.84
CA ARG A 188 51.02 -32.19 25.20
C ARG A 188 50.57 -31.35 24.00
N GLU A 189 51.19 -31.55 22.84
CA GLU A 189 50.80 -30.88 21.59
C GLU A 189 49.37 -31.23 21.18
N ARG A 190 48.98 -32.52 21.27
CA ARG A 190 47.59 -32.96 21.04
C ARG A 190 46.60 -32.34 22.04
N VAL A 191 46.94 -32.23 23.32
CA VAL A 191 46.06 -31.60 24.33
C VAL A 191 45.92 -30.10 24.06
N ALA A 192 47.01 -29.40 23.73
CA ALA A 192 46.98 -27.99 23.35
C ALA A 192 46.12 -27.78 22.09
N GLU A 193 46.31 -28.59 21.05
CA GLU A 193 45.52 -28.50 19.81
C GLU A 193 44.02 -28.78 20.04
N ILE A 194 43.69 -29.76 20.90
CA ILE A 194 42.30 -30.03 21.32
C ILE A 194 41.71 -28.83 22.07
N SER A 195 42.46 -28.19 22.99
CA SER A 195 41.98 -26.99 23.68
C SER A 195 41.75 -25.81 22.72
N ALA A 196 42.65 -25.59 21.75
CA ALA A 196 42.50 -24.55 20.73
C ALA A 196 41.31 -24.80 19.80
N LYS A 197 41.10 -26.06 19.38
CA LYS A 197 39.91 -26.45 18.60
C LYS A 197 38.62 -26.28 19.40
N ASN A 198 38.61 -26.63 20.69
CA ASN A 198 37.46 -26.41 21.57
C ASN A 198 37.15 -24.93 21.81
N GLU A 199 38.17 -24.06 21.90
CA GLU A 199 38.02 -22.61 21.97
C GLU A 199 37.32 -22.05 20.72
N VAL A 200 37.76 -22.47 19.52
CA VAL A 200 37.13 -22.10 18.24
C VAL A 200 35.71 -22.64 18.13
N ILE A 201 35.47 -23.90 18.55
CA ILE A 201 34.13 -24.51 18.56
C ILE A 201 33.18 -23.75 19.50
N ARG A 202 33.66 -23.15 20.61
CA ARG A 202 32.82 -22.31 21.46
C ARG A 202 32.44 -21.02 20.75
N LYS A 203 33.42 -20.27 20.23
CA LYS A 203 33.18 -19.00 19.51
C LYS A 203 32.21 -19.18 18.34
N LEU A 204 32.39 -20.21 17.52
CA LEU A 204 31.48 -20.52 16.41
C LEU A 204 30.07 -20.92 16.87
N LYS A 205 29.89 -21.47 18.08
CA LYS A 205 28.56 -21.74 18.67
C LYS A 205 27.90 -20.47 19.19
N ASP A 206 28.68 -19.60 19.82
CA ASP A 206 28.21 -18.32 20.36
C ASP A 206 27.83 -17.37 19.20
N GLU A 207 28.69 -17.23 18.19
CA GLU A 207 28.42 -16.51 16.93
C GLU A 207 27.18 -17.07 16.21
N LEU A 208 27.05 -18.39 16.07
CA LEU A 208 25.87 -19.02 15.45
C LEU A 208 24.58 -18.78 16.24
N LYS A 209 24.66 -18.69 17.58
CA LYS A 209 23.52 -18.35 18.43
C LYS A 209 23.13 -16.89 18.24
N ASP A 210 24.09 -15.96 18.26
CA ASP A 210 23.83 -14.53 18.13
C ASP A 210 23.32 -14.17 16.73
N ILE A 211 23.81 -14.84 15.67
CA ILE A 211 23.28 -14.73 14.30
C ILE A 211 21.83 -15.23 14.22
N LYS A 212 21.50 -16.35 14.87
CA LYS A 212 20.11 -16.85 14.92
C LYS A 212 19.20 -15.90 15.68
N GLN A 213 19.59 -15.49 16.89
CA GLN A 213 18.79 -14.60 17.71
C GLN A 213 18.56 -13.26 17.02
N SER A 214 19.58 -12.66 16.39
CA SER A 214 19.41 -11.42 15.62
C SER A 214 18.57 -11.58 14.35
N ALA A 215 18.66 -12.72 13.65
CA ALA A 215 17.80 -13.02 12.50
C ALA A 215 16.33 -13.21 12.91
N GLU A 216 16.06 -13.94 13.99
CA GLU A 216 14.72 -14.12 14.58
C GLU A 216 14.13 -12.77 15.03
N ASP A 217 14.94 -11.93 15.67
CA ASP A 217 14.53 -10.58 16.11
C ASP A 217 14.20 -9.66 14.94
N VAL A 218 15.01 -9.69 13.86
CA VAL A 218 14.77 -8.90 12.64
C VAL A 218 13.52 -9.39 11.91
N ALA A 219 13.32 -10.70 11.80
CA ALA A 219 12.11 -11.28 11.19
C ALA A 219 10.85 -10.87 11.97
N ARG A 220 10.87 -11.01 13.31
CA ARG A 220 9.76 -10.62 14.18
C ARG A 220 9.46 -9.12 14.12
N LYS A 221 10.49 -8.26 14.14
CA LYS A 221 10.33 -6.79 14.03
C LYS A 221 9.80 -6.39 12.66
N LEU A 222 10.20 -7.08 11.59
CA LEU A 222 9.67 -6.84 10.24
C LEU A 222 8.19 -7.24 10.16
N GLU A 223 7.83 -8.43 10.62
CA GLU A 223 6.46 -8.95 10.64
C GLU A 223 5.51 -8.06 11.47
N GLN A 224 5.95 -7.61 12.65
CA GLN A 224 5.19 -6.66 13.47
C GLN A 224 4.98 -5.33 12.75
N ARG A 225 6.00 -4.83 12.03
CA ARG A 225 5.91 -3.57 11.28
C ARG A 225 5.05 -3.69 10.02
N THR A 226 5.04 -4.84 9.33
CA THR A 226 4.13 -5.04 8.18
C THR A 226 2.69 -5.15 8.65
N LYS A 227 2.40 -5.97 9.66
CA LYS A 227 1.04 -6.09 10.22
C LYS A 227 0.48 -4.77 10.73
N ALA A 228 1.24 -4.01 11.53
CA ALA A 228 0.80 -2.70 12.01
C ALA A 228 0.60 -1.66 10.87
N LYS A 229 1.33 -1.80 9.75
CA LYS A 229 1.13 -0.98 8.55
C LYS A 229 -0.11 -1.42 7.77
N GLU A 230 -0.32 -2.72 7.59
CA GLU A 230 -1.48 -3.31 6.92
C GLU A 230 -2.77 -2.99 7.68
N GLU A 231 -2.78 -3.14 9.00
CA GLU A 231 -3.88 -2.74 9.89
C GLU A 231 -4.14 -1.22 9.80
N GLY A 232 -3.08 -0.40 9.88
CA GLY A 232 -3.18 1.06 9.81
C GLY A 232 -3.58 1.61 8.42
N GLU A 233 -3.29 0.89 7.34
CA GLU A 233 -3.79 1.21 6.00
C GLU A 233 -5.22 0.72 5.81
N HIS A 234 -5.56 -0.48 6.27
CA HIS A 234 -6.92 -1.04 6.19
C HIS A 234 -7.94 -0.20 6.95
N THR A 235 -7.64 0.24 8.18
CA THR A 235 -8.51 1.15 8.96
C THR A 235 -8.72 2.47 8.22
N GLN A 236 -7.64 3.12 7.78
CA GLN A 236 -7.74 4.38 7.02
C GLN A 236 -8.52 4.23 5.69
N PHE A 237 -8.42 3.09 5.00
CA PHE A 237 -9.22 2.84 3.80
C PHE A 237 -10.70 2.60 4.16
N SER A 238 -10.99 1.85 5.22
CA SER A 238 -12.36 1.61 5.70
C SER A 238 -13.04 2.90 6.17
N GLU A 239 -12.33 3.77 6.88
CA GLU A 239 -12.81 5.10 7.30
C GLU A 239 -13.13 5.99 6.10
N ARG A 240 -12.23 6.06 5.10
CA ARG A 240 -12.46 6.83 3.86
C ARG A 240 -13.63 6.26 3.06
N GLU A 241 -13.75 4.93 2.97
CA GLU A 241 -14.87 4.28 2.30
C GLU A 241 -16.19 4.60 3.01
N LEU A 242 -16.24 4.54 4.35
CA LEU A 242 -17.42 4.90 5.13
C LEU A 242 -17.84 6.36 4.89
N VAL A 243 -16.89 7.29 4.91
CA VAL A 243 -17.15 8.72 4.60
C VAL A 243 -17.74 8.87 3.20
N LEU A 244 -17.09 8.31 2.17
CA LEU A 244 -17.58 8.37 0.79
C LEU A 244 -18.94 7.70 0.62
N GLN A 245 -19.20 6.57 1.29
CA GLN A 245 -20.52 5.94 1.30
C GLN A 245 -21.59 6.82 1.96
N THR A 246 -21.26 7.57 3.01
CA THR A 246 -22.20 8.52 3.62
C THR A 246 -22.46 9.74 2.73
N GLU A 247 -21.44 10.26 2.06
CA GLU A 247 -21.57 11.36 1.10
C GLU A 247 -22.43 10.96 -0.11
N ILE A 248 -22.20 9.78 -0.69
CA ILE A 248 -23.03 9.22 -1.76
C ILE A 248 -24.50 9.13 -1.33
N LYS A 249 -24.79 8.61 -0.12
CA LYS A 249 -26.16 8.52 0.41
C LYS A 249 -26.79 9.91 0.63
N ALA A 250 -26.02 10.88 1.10
CA ALA A 250 -26.47 12.25 1.29
C ALA A 250 -26.80 12.95 -0.05
N LEU A 251 -25.93 12.81 -1.05
CA LEU A 251 -26.12 13.36 -2.40
C LEU A 251 -27.31 12.68 -3.11
N GLN A 252 -27.49 11.37 -2.95
CA GLN A 252 -28.67 10.65 -3.45
C GLN A 252 -29.97 11.16 -2.82
N ALA A 253 -29.98 11.39 -1.50
CA ALA A 253 -31.14 11.96 -0.80
C ALA A 253 -31.44 13.40 -1.28
N GLN A 254 -30.42 14.26 -1.37
CA GLN A 254 -30.56 15.62 -1.89
C GLN A 254 -31.12 15.63 -3.33
N LEU A 255 -30.59 14.78 -4.21
CA LEU A 255 -31.09 14.65 -5.58
C LEU A 255 -32.55 14.20 -5.62
N ALA A 256 -32.95 13.23 -4.77
CA ALA A 256 -34.34 12.81 -4.66
C ALA A 256 -35.27 13.94 -4.17
N THR A 257 -34.84 14.74 -3.19
CA THR A 257 -35.58 15.92 -2.71
C THR A 257 -35.73 16.98 -3.80
N GLN A 258 -34.66 17.34 -4.51
CA GLN A 258 -34.72 18.33 -5.60
C GLN A 258 -35.59 17.84 -6.77
N LEU A 259 -35.50 16.56 -7.13
CA LEU A 259 -36.37 15.95 -8.15
C LEU A 259 -37.85 15.85 -7.71
N ALA A 260 -38.14 15.86 -6.42
CA ALA A 260 -39.51 15.97 -5.91
C ALA A 260 -40.01 17.41 -5.97
N ALA A 261 -39.23 18.37 -5.45
CA ALA A 261 -39.55 19.79 -5.45
C ALA A 261 -39.81 20.32 -6.88
N HIS A 262 -38.90 20.07 -7.82
CA HIS A 262 -39.08 20.51 -9.21
C HIS A 262 -40.29 19.88 -9.90
N LYS A 263 -40.71 18.66 -9.54
CA LYS A 263 -41.95 18.07 -10.06
C LYS A 263 -43.19 18.75 -9.48
N GLU A 264 -43.16 19.14 -8.20
CA GLU A 264 -44.25 19.89 -7.58
C GLU A 264 -44.37 21.31 -8.16
N GLU A 265 -43.24 22.00 -8.33
CA GLU A 265 -43.15 23.30 -9.01
C GLU A 265 -43.69 23.24 -10.45
N GLU A 266 -43.27 22.23 -11.23
CA GLU A 266 -43.70 22.06 -12.62
C GLU A 266 -45.20 21.75 -12.71
N LEU A 267 -45.73 20.88 -11.84
CA LEU A 267 -47.17 20.61 -11.74
C LEU A 267 -47.96 21.84 -11.27
N ALA A 268 -47.42 22.67 -10.36
CA ALA A 268 -48.04 23.92 -9.94
C ALA A 268 -48.08 24.94 -11.09
N LEU A 269 -47.01 25.03 -11.88
CA LEU A 269 -46.96 25.87 -13.08
C LEU A 269 -47.93 25.39 -14.16
N ARG A 270 -48.04 24.07 -14.42
CA ARG A 270 -49.07 23.50 -15.31
C ARG A 270 -50.49 23.84 -14.86
N LYS A 271 -50.79 23.72 -13.57
CA LYS A 271 -52.11 24.09 -13.00
C LYS A 271 -52.40 25.58 -13.16
N ARG A 272 -51.42 26.46 -12.92
CA ARG A 272 -51.55 27.91 -13.16
C ARG A 272 -51.79 28.22 -14.64
N LYS A 273 -51.00 27.63 -15.54
CA LYS A 273 -51.15 27.76 -17.00
C LYS A 273 -52.55 27.37 -17.45
N PHE A 274 -53.01 26.17 -17.10
CA PHE A 274 -54.34 25.68 -17.44
C PHE A 274 -55.47 26.57 -16.90
N LYS A 275 -55.33 27.12 -15.68
CA LYS A 275 -56.32 28.06 -15.12
C LYS A 275 -56.39 29.37 -15.90
N VAL A 276 -55.24 29.95 -16.29
CA VAL A 276 -55.19 31.17 -17.11
C VAL A 276 -55.71 30.92 -18.53
N GLU A 277 -55.41 29.77 -19.13
CA GLU A 277 -55.98 29.36 -20.42
C GLU A 277 -57.51 29.23 -20.34
N SER A 278 -58.02 28.56 -19.30
CA SER A 278 -59.47 28.45 -19.05
C SER A 278 -60.16 29.80 -18.82
N GLU A 279 -59.47 30.75 -18.18
CA GLU A 279 -59.96 32.13 -17.99
C GLU A 279 -59.99 32.90 -19.31
N VAL A 280 -58.98 32.73 -20.17
CA VAL A 280 -58.96 33.34 -21.51
C VAL A 280 -60.05 32.74 -22.40
N ASP A 281 -60.23 31.42 -22.42
CA ASP A 281 -61.30 30.76 -23.17
C ASP A 281 -62.70 31.26 -22.76
N ALA A 282 -62.91 31.49 -21.45
CA ALA A 282 -64.16 32.06 -20.94
C ALA A 282 -64.38 33.53 -21.35
N TRP A 283 -63.30 34.34 -21.42
CA TRP A 283 -63.38 35.71 -21.96
C TRP A 283 -63.64 35.74 -23.46
N ILE A 284 -63.08 34.80 -24.23
CA ILE A 284 -63.36 34.64 -25.66
C ILE A 284 -64.83 34.28 -25.87
N GLN A 285 -65.33 33.24 -25.20
CA GLN A 285 -66.75 32.84 -25.28
C GLN A 285 -67.71 33.99 -24.94
N LYS A 286 -67.38 34.80 -23.92
CA LYS A 286 -68.19 35.96 -23.57
C LYS A 286 -68.11 37.06 -24.65
N TYR A 287 -66.93 37.31 -25.22
CA TYR A 287 -66.77 38.30 -26.29
C TYR A 287 -67.53 37.88 -27.55
N ASP A 288 -67.43 36.61 -27.95
CA ASP A 288 -68.13 36.08 -29.11
C ASP A 288 -69.65 36.18 -28.92
N GLN A 289 -70.18 35.84 -27.74
CA GLN A 289 -71.59 36.04 -27.40
C GLN A 289 -71.99 37.52 -27.40
N ASP A 290 -71.24 38.40 -26.73
CA ASP A 290 -71.51 39.85 -26.70
C ASP A 290 -71.53 40.44 -28.12
N MET A 291 -70.71 39.91 -29.04
CA MET A 291 -70.66 40.31 -30.45
C MET A 291 -71.83 39.76 -31.27
N ASP A 292 -72.19 38.48 -31.13
CA ASP A 292 -73.36 37.89 -31.80
C ASP A 292 -74.67 38.58 -31.39
N GLU A 293 -74.83 38.90 -30.09
CA GLU A 293 -75.97 39.67 -29.58
C GLU A 293 -76.01 41.08 -30.20
N LYS A 294 -74.87 41.77 -30.33
CA LYS A 294 -74.79 43.10 -30.96
C LYS A 294 -75.01 43.05 -32.47
N GLN A 295 -74.61 41.98 -33.15
CA GLN A 295 -74.90 41.79 -34.56
C GLN A 295 -76.41 41.57 -34.79
N SER A 296 -77.06 40.75 -33.96
CA SER A 296 -78.53 40.56 -34.01
C SER A 296 -79.28 41.88 -33.77
N GLU A 297 -78.89 42.67 -32.77
CA GLU A 297 -79.48 44.01 -32.54
C GLU A 297 -79.33 44.93 -33.75
N LEU A 298 -78.16 44.92 -34.41
CA LEU A 298 -77.91 45.74 -35.61
C LEU A 298 -78.74 45.26 -36.81
N ASP A 299 -78.89 43.95 -37.00
CA ASP A 299 -79.67 43.38 -38.09
C ASP A 299 -81.18 43.63 -37.90
N ASP A 300 -81.70 43.50 -36.67
CA ASP A 300 -83.09 43.84 -36.32
C ASP A 300 -83.38 45.34 -36.55
N ILE A 301 -82.49 46.24 -36.08
CA ILE A 301 -82.63 47.69 -36.29
C ILE A 301 -82.52 48.03 -37.78
N THR A 302 -81.65 47.35 -38.53
CA THR A 302 -81.50 47.56 -39.97
C THR A 302 -82.76 47.11 -40.72
N ALA A 303 -83.36 45.98 -40.36
CA ALA A 303 -84.62 45.52 -40.91
C ALA A 303 -85.74 46.55 -40.69
N ILE A 304 -85.94 47.01 -39.44
CA ILE A 304 -86.92 48.05 -39.10
C ILE A 304 -86.66 49.34 -39.90
N TYR A 305 -85.42 49.83 -39.92
CA TYR A 305 -85.06 51.04 -40.67
C TYR A 305 -85.35 50.90 -42.17
N THR A 306 -85.07 49.74 -42.77
CA THR A 306 -85.40 49.51 -44.20
C THR A 306 -86.90 49.47 -44.47
N GLU A 307 -87.71 48.94 -43.55
CA GLU A 307 -89.16 48.98 -43.69
C GLU A 307 -89.71 50.40 -43.50
N GLU A 308 -89.33 51.10 -42.43
CA GLU A 308 -89.75 52.49 -42.17
C GLU A 308 -89.34 53.42 -43.32
N LYS A 309 -88.15 53.22 -43.89
CA LYS A 309 -87.66 53.97 -45.05
C LYS A 309 -88.51 53.71 -46.30
N ALA A 310 -88.89 52.45 -46.55
CA ALA A 310 -89.80 52.12 -47.66
C ALA A 310 -91.19 52.74 -47.44
N GLN A 311 -91.75 52.65 -46.23
CA GLN A 311 -93.04 53.27 -45.87
C GLN A 311 -93.00 54.80 -46.04
N LEU A 312 -91.90 55.45 -45.65
CA LEU A 312 -91.69 56.89 -45.83
C LEU A 312 -91.66 57.29 -47.30
N ASP A 313 -90.95 56.54 -48.14
CA ASP A 313 -90.83 56.83 -49.57
C ASP A 313 -92.15 56.58 -50.32
N ASP A 314 -92.93 55.58 -49.90
CA ASP A 314 -94.30 55.33 -50.35
C ASP A 314 -95.25 56.49 -49.99
N LEU A 315 -95.14 57.01 -48.76
CA LEU A 315 -95.92 58.16 -48.31
C LEU A 315 -95.52 59.44 -49.05
N GLN A 316 -94.23 59.69 -49.27
CA GLN A 316 -93.74 60.84 -50.03
C GLN A 316 -94.29 60.85 -51.48
N GLN A 317 -94.27 59.71 -52.17
CA GLN A 317 -94.86 59.58 -53.50
C GLN A 317 -96.36 59.95 -53.51
N ARG A 318 -97.13 59.45 -52.54
CA ARG A 318 -98.57 59.76 -52.40
C ARG A 318 -98.83 61.23 -52.04
N TYR A 319 -97.97 61.85 -51.22
CA TYR A 319 -98.05 63.28 -50.93
C TYR A 319 -97.78 64.13 -52.18
N GLU A 320 -96.76 63.81 -52.97
CA GLU A 320 -96.52 64.50 -54.24
C GLU A 320 -97.69 64.32 -55.23
N GLU A 321 -98.29 63.13 -55.30
CA GLU A 321 -99.50 62.90 -56.10
C GLU A 321 -100.66 63.80 -55.66
N LEU A 322 -100.93 63.84 -54.36
CA LEU A 322 -101.98 64.69 -53.77
C LEU A 322 -101.71 66.18 -53.98
N GLU A 323 -100.45 66.63 -53.92
CA GLU A 323 -100.08 68.02 -54.26
C GLU A 323 -100.28 68.32 -55.75
N ARG A 324 -99.86 67.40 -56.63
CA ARG A 324 -100.06 67.51 -58.09
C ARG A 324 -101.56 67.58 -58.43
N GLU A 325 -102.42 66.81 -57.77
CA GLU A 325 -103.88 66.87 -57.93
C GLU A 325 -104.50 68.13 -57.32
N SER A 326 -104.13 68.49 -56.09
CA SER A 326 -104.58 69.72 -55.42
C SER A 326 -104.28 70.96 -56.26
N LYS A 327 -103.08 71.03 -56.86
CA LYS A 327 -102.69 72.10 -57.77
C LYS A 327 -103.53 72.11 -59.06
N ARG A 328 -103.80 70.96 -59.67
CA ARG A 328 -104.73 70.86 -60.83
C ARG A 328 -106.13 71.36 -60.48
N LEU A 329 -106.67 70.95 -59.33
CA LEU A 329 -107.99 71.39 -58.86
C LEU A 329 -108.03 72.90 -58.52
N GLN A 330 -106.94 73.47 -58.04
CA GLN A 330 -106.82 74.93 -57.84
C GLN A 330 -106.77 75.68 -59.17
N ASP A 331 -105.95 75.24 -60.13
CA ASP A 331 -105.89 75.79 -61.49
C ASP A 331 -107.27 75.72 -62.18
N GLU A 332 -107.98 74.59 -62.06
CA GLU A 332 -109.32 74.39 -62.61
C GLU A 332 -110.37 75.29 -61.96
N ARG A 333 -110.34 75.45 -60.63
CA ARG A 333 -111.20 76.41 -59.92
C ARG A 333 -110.95 77.84 -60.39
N GLN A 334 -109.69 78.27 -60.48
CA GLN A 334 -109.32 79.59 -60.99
C GLN A 334 -109.80 79.81 -62.43
N ARG A 335 -109.64 78.82 -63.32
CA ARG A 335 -110.16 78.87 -64.70
C ARG A 335 -111.69 79.00 -64.72
N MET A 336 -112.40 78.21 -63.91
CA MET A 336 -113.87 78.24 -63.83
C MET A 336 -114.40 79.55 -63.22
N GLU A 337 -113.70 80.11 -62.24
CA GLU A 337 -114.00 81.42 -61.66
C GLU A 337 -113.74 82.56 -62.65
N ALA A 338 -112.63 82.50 -63.40
CA ALA A 338 -112.35 83.45 -64.49
C ALA A 338 -113.42 83.38 -65.60
N ILE A 339 -113.85 82.18 -65.99
CA ILE A 339 -114.94 81.98 -66.96
C ILE A 339 -116.26 82.55 -66.43
N ARG A 340 -116.62 82.27 -65.16
CA ARG A 340 -117.81 82.83 -64.51
C ARG A 340 -117.76 84.36 -64.45
N ALA A 341 -116.63 84.93 -64.06
CA ALA A 341 -116.41 86.37 -64.01
C ALA A 341 -116.50 87.03 -65.40
N MET A 342 -115.97 86.40 -66.46
CA MET A 342 -116.15 86.86 -67.84
C MET A 342 -117.62 86.80 -68.28
N GLN A 343 -118.32 85.69 -68.01
CA GLN A 343 -119.75 85.55 -68.31
C GLN A 343 -120.60 86.56 -67.52
N GLU A 344 -120.25 86.87 -66.27
CA GLU A 344 -120.90 87.89 -65.46
C GLU A 344 -120.62 89.29 -65.97
N ALA A 345 -119.38 89.62 -66.30
CA ALA A 345 -119.03 90.90 -66.92
C ALA A 345 -119.75 91.09 -68.26
N GLU A 346 -119.87 90.04 -69.08
CA GLU A 346 -120.60 90.07 -70.34
C GLU A 346 -122.13 90.17 -70.14
N ARG A 347 -122.69 89.43 -69.17
CA ARG A 347 -124.11 89.53 -68.77
C ARG A 347 -124.44 90.91 -68.21
N GLN A 348 -123.57 91.49 -67.38
CA GLN A 348 -123.66 92.87 -66.92
C GLN A 348 -123.56 93.87 -68.08
N ARG A 349 -122.66 93.66 -69.05
CA ARG A 349 -122.54 94.51 -70.25
C ARG A 349 -123.82 94.46 -71.09
N LYS A 350 -124.35 93.25 -71.35
CA LYS A 350 -125.64 93.03 -72.03
C LYS A 350 -126.79 93.70 -71.27
N ALA A 351 -126.85 93.57 -69.94
CA ALA A 351 -127.85 94.22 -69.09
C ALA A 351 -127.72 95.76 -69.08
N LYS A 352 -126.51 96.32 -69.05
CA LYS A 352 -126.24 97.77 -69.16
C LYS A 352 -126.71 98.29 -70.53
N CYS A 353 -126.39 97.60 -71.62
CA CYS A 353 -126.89 97.94 -72.96
C CYS A 353 -128.42 97.86 -73.06
N ALA A 354 -129.04 96.78 -72.58
CA ALA A 354 -130.49 96.62 -72.56
C ALA A 354 -131.18 97.71 -71.71
N THR A 355 -130.60 98.07 -70.56
CA THR A 355 -131.08 99.18 -69.71
C THR A 355 -131.01 100.51 -70.45
N LEU A 356 -129.95 100.78 -71.22
CA LEU A 356 -129.77 102.00 -71.99
C LEU A 356 -130.76 102.08 -73.18
N ILE A 357 -131.04 100.95 -73.85
CA ILE A 357 -132.08 100.84 -74.87
C ILE A 357 -133.47 101.07 -74.25
N GLN A 358 -133.77 100.43 -73.11
CA GLN A 358 -135.04 100.65 -72.42
C GLN A 358 -135.19 102.10 -71.91
N ALA A 359 -134.13 102.74 -71.43
CA ALA A 359 -134.14 104.12 -70.95
C ALA A 359 -134.33 105.12 -72.10
N THR A 360 -133.64 104.94 -73.23
CA THR A 360 -133.84 105.77 -74.42
C THR A 360 -135.25 105.58 -75.01
N TRP A 361 -135.80 104.36 -75.02
CA TRP A 361 -137.18 104.10 -75.44
C TRP A 361 -138.24 104.66 -74.47
N ARG A 362 -138.09 104.47 -73.15
CA ARG A 362 -138.97 105.09 -72.13
C ARG A 362 -138.93 106.62 -72.24
N GLY A 363 -137.74 107.19 -72.40
CA GLY A 363 -137.54 108.62 -72.63
C GLY A 363 -138.16 109.11 -73.94
N PHE A 364 -138.07 108.34 -75.02
CA PHE A 364 -138.75 108.63 -76.28
C PHE A 364 -140.28 108.60 -76.12
N ARG A 365 -140.83 107.59 -75.44
CA ARG A 365 -142.27 107.48 -75.15
C ARG A 365 -142.78 108.68 -74.34
N ILE A 366 -142.05 109.09 -73.30
CA ILE A 366 -142.38 110.28 -72.50
C ILE A 366 -142.26 111.56 -73.33
N ARG A 367 -141.20 111.72 -74.14
CA ARG A 367 -141.04 112.87 -75.05
C ARG A 367 -142.14 112.94 -76.11
N LYS A 368 -142.64 111.80 -76.60
CA LYS A 368 -143.79 111.72 -77.51
C LYS A 368 -145.06 112.23 -76.83
N MET A 369 -145.42 111.71 -75.65
CA MET A 369 -146.60 112.18 -74.91
C MET A 369 -146.51 113.65 -74.47
N LEU A 370 -145.31 114.14 -74.12
CA LEU A 370 -145.10 115.57 -73.83
C LEU A 370 -145.24 116.47 -75.07
N LYS A 371 -144.98 115.94 -76.27
CA LYS A 371 -145.25 116.65 -77.53
C LYS A 371 -146.77 116.74 -77.75
N GLU A 372 -147.47 115.62 -77.60
CA GLU A 372 -148.94 115.51 -77.71
C GLU A 372 -149.71 116.35 -76.68
N GLN A 373 -149.15 116.57 -75.48
CA GLN A 373 -149.72 117.50 -74.50
C GLN A 373 -149.41 118.98 -74.77
N LYS A 374 -148.26 119.30 -75.38
CA LYS A 374 -147.87 120.71 -75.62
C LYS A 374 -148.73 121.42 -76.67
N GLU A 375 -149.31 120.70 -77.63
CA GLU A 375 -150.18 121.31 -78.65
C GLU A 375 -151.55 121.76 -78.09
N LYS A 376 -152.00 121.18 -76.97
CA LYS A 376 -153.34 121.45 -76.40
C LYS A 376 -153.45 122.71 -75.54
N LYS A 377 -152.41 123.56 -75.44
CA LYS A 377 -152.33 124.61 -74.39
C LYS A 377 -151.87 126.02 -74.81
N LYS A 378 -152.11 126.47 -76.05
CA LYS A 378 -151.88 127.88 -76.47
C LYS A 378 -153.01 128.46 -77.36
N LYS A 379 -153.88 129.30 -76.78
CA LYS A 379 -154.76 130.26 -77.48
C LYS A 379 -155.14 131.46 -76.56
N GLY A 380 -154.71 132.68 -76.92
CA GLY A 380 -154.96 133.96 -76.21
C GLY A 380 -154.14 134.17 -74.92
N GLY A 381 -153.74 135.39 -74.49
CA GLY A 381 -153.77 136.77 -75.02
C GLY A 381 -153.39 137.74 -73.85
N LYS A 382 -152.83 138.96 -73.98
CA LYS A 382 -152.75 139.97 -75.09
C LYS A 382 -151.77 141.12 -74.68
N SER A 383 -150.92 141.65 -75.60
CA SER A 383 -150.09 142.93 -75.54
C SER A 383 -149.17 143.20 -74.32
N GLY A 384 -147.90 143.68 -74.40
CA GLY A 384 -147.03 144.29 -75.44
C GLY A 384 -145.68 144.77 -74.80
N LYS A 385 -144.81 145.70 -75.28
CA LYS A 385 -144.54 146.36 -76.59
C LYS A 385 -143.30 147.32 -76.49
N LYS A 386 -142.14 147.01 -77.12
CA LYS A 386 -140.82 147.76 -77.22
C LYS A 386 -139.92 147.76 -75.96
N LYS A 387 -138.61 148.12 -76.01
CA LYS A 387 -137.35 147.75 -76.76
C LYS A 387 -136.20 148.54 -76.06
N LYS A 388 -134.88 148.58 -76.38
CA LYS A 388 -134.00 148.12 -77.48
C LYS A 388 -133.26 146.78 -77.10
N LYS A 389 -132.18 146.30 -77.72
CA LYS A 389 -131.45 146.69 -78.96
C LYS A 389 -131.65 145.61 -80.02
#